data_AF-A0AAN8G5Y4-F1
#
_entry.id   AF-A0AAN8G5Y4-F1
#
_cell.length_a   1.000
_cell.length_b   1.000
_cell.length_c   1.000
_cell.angle_alpha   90.00
_cell.angle_beta   90.00
_cell.angle_gamma   90.00
#
_symmetry.space_group_name_H-M   'P 1'
#
loop_
_entity.id
_entity.type
_entity.pdbx_description
1 polymer ?
#
loop_
_entity_poly.entity_id
_entity_poly.type
_entity_poly.pdbx_seq_one_letter_code
_entity_poly.pdbx_strand_id
1 'polypeptide(L)'
;MSCHSVTCRSKAFYSFKEAYEAVAVDVEREPRLDISGLKPSHWVITAGGMPPLEFEWERKRSAQRERFGTYGLKSGVDPSICWPTVEETEEEQAVGLYREYDACVREMKALKQKGRLKRRP
;
A
#
# COMPACT_ATOMS: atom_id res chain seq x y z
N MET A 1 -48.56 17.73 12.24
CA MET A 1 -47.42 17.40 11.36
C MET A 1 -46.44 16.61 12.21
N SER A 2 -46.36 15.29 12.01
CA SER A 2 -45.57 14.36 12.84
C SER A 2 -44.32 13.94 12.07
N CYS A 3 -43.15 14.33 12.58
CA CYS A 3 -41.85 13.97 12.03
C CYS A 3 -41.43 12.59 12.58
N HIS A 4 -41.27 11.59 11.71
CA HIS A 4 -40.68 10.30 12.07
C HIS A 4 -39.17 10.37 11.83
N SER A 5 -38.39 10.13 12.88
CA SER A 5 -36.93 10.09 12.85
C SER A 5 -36.44 8.76 12.27
N VAL A 6 -35.63 8.83 11.22
CA VAL A 6 -34.90 7.68 10.67
C VAL A 6 -33.71 7.43 11.58
N THR A 7 -33.69 6.29 12.28
CA THR A 7 -32.51 5.86 13.04
C THR A 7 -31.53 5.15 12.10
N CYS A 8 -30.39 5.78 11.86
CA CYS A 8 -29.28 5.20 11.11
C CYS A 8 -28.52 4.22 12.02
N ARG A 9 -28.54 2.92 11.70
CA ARG A 9 -27.70 1.91 12.38
C ARG A 9 -26.25 2.09 11.92
N SER A 10 -25.38 2.50 12.84
CA SER A 10 -23.93 2.50 12.65
C SER A 10 -23.42 1.06 12.49
N LYS A 11 -22.74 0.77 11.38
CA LYS A 11 -21.96 -0.47 11.23
C LYS A 11 -20.70 -0.36 12.10
N ALA A 12 -20.50 -1.34 12.97
CA ALA A 12 -19.29 -1.46 13.78
C ALA A 12 -18.06 -1.59 12.88
N PHE A 13 -17.09 -0.70 13.06
CA PHE A 13 -15.76 -0.80 12.45
C PHE A 13 -14.95 -1.81 13.26
N TYR A 14 -14.62 -2.95 12.65
CA TYR A 14 -13.65 -3.90 13.20
C TYR A 14 -12.26 -3.25 13.24
N SER A 15 -11.48 -3.58 14.26
CA SER A 15 -10.13 -3.02 14.38
C SER A 15 -9.21 -3.67 13.35
N PHE A 16 -8.27 -2.88 12.80
CA PHE A 16 -7.33 -3.33 11.77
C PHE A 16 -6.49 -4.56 12.21
N LYS A 17 -6.26 -4.72 13.51
CA LYS A 17 -5.56 -5.90 14.06
C LYS A 17 -6.36 -7.19 13.91
N GLU A 18 -7.67 -7.14 14.19
CA GLU A 18 -8.54 -8.32 14.06
C GLU A 18 -8.67 -8.77 12.59
N ALA A 19 -8.62 -7.83 11.65
CA ALA A 19 -8.62 -8.14 10.22
C ALA A 19 -7.31 -8.81 9.76
N TYR A 20 -6.15 -8.34 10.24
CA TYR A 20 -4.85 -8.94 9.92
C TYR A 20 -4.73 -10.37 10.46
N GLU A 21 -5.20 -10.61 11.68
CA GLU A 21 -5.04 -11.88 12.37
C GLU A 21 -5.98 -12.95 11.78
N ALA A 22 -7.19 -12.56 11.35
CA ALA A 22 -8.08 -13.44 10.60
C ALA A 22 -7.51 -13.85 9.23
N VAL A 23 -6.85 -12.93 8.52
CA VAL A 23 -6.22 -13.23 7.22
C VAL A 23 -4.98 -14.11 7.38
N ALA A 24 -4.24 -13.98 8.47
CA ALA A 24 -3.05 -14.80 8.74
C ALA A 24 -3.39 -16.28 9.01
N VAL A 25 -4.52 -16.56 9.67
CA VAL A 25 -4.92 -17.93 10.04
C VAL A 25 -5.37 -18.76 8.82
N ASP A 26 -5.89 -18.14 7.76
CA ASP A 26 -6.31 -18.85 6.55
C ASP A 26 -5.14 -19.34 5.66
N VAL A 27 -3.93 -18.81 5.87
CA VAL A 27 -2.73 -19.13 5.06
C VAL A 27 -2.08 -20.47 5.46
N GLU A 28 -2.29 -20.97 6.68
CA GLU A 28 -1.60 -22.19 7.18
C GLU A 28 -2.28 -23.52 6.81
N ARG A 29 -3.34 -23.52 6.00
CA ARG A 29 -4.04 -24.75 5.63
C ARG A 29 -3.25 -25.52 4.56
N GLU A 30 -2.79 -26.73 4.89
CA GLU A 30 -2.02 -27.61 3.99
C GLU A 30 -2.62 -27.67 2.57
N PRO A 31 -1.78 -27.62 1.51
CA PRO A 31 -2.26 -27.64 0.14
C PRO A 31 -2.91 -28.99 -0.15
N ARG A 32 -4.24 -28.99 -0.25
CA ARG A 32 -4.99 -30.14 -0.75
C ARG A 32 -4.54 -30.41 -2.19
N LEU A 33 -4.09 -31.64 -2.46
CA LEU A 33 -3.69 -32.05 -3.80
C LEU A 33 -4.93 -32.12 -4.71
N ASP A 34 -5.18 -31.04 -5.45
CA ASP A 34 -6.32 -30.92 -6.35
C ASP A 34 -6.06 -31.55 -7.72
N ILE A 35 -6.91 -32.49 -8.10
CA ILE A 35 -6.89 -33.21 -9.39
C ILE A 35 -7.68 -32.43 -10.47
N SER A 36 -8.38 -31.36 -10.09
CA SER A 36 -9.30 -30.60 -10.95
C SER A 36 -8.61 -29.62 -11.89
N GLY A 37 -7.30 -29.39 -11.76
CA GLY A 37 -6.55 -28.39 -12.54
C GLY A 37 -6.99 -26.94 -12.27
N LEU A 38 -7.84 -26.71 -11.27
CA LEU A 38 -8.30 -25.38 -10.87
C LEU A 38 -7.24 -24.68 -10.03
N LYS A 39 -7.07 -23.37 -10.24
CA LYS A 39 -6.20 -22.56 -9.38
C LYS A 39 -6.81 -22.43 -7.98
N PRO A 40 -5.98 -22.31 -6.92
CA PRO A 40 -6.45 -22.06 -5.55
C PRO A 40 -7.47 -20.91 -5.42
N SER A 41 -7.32 -19.86 -6.22
CA SER A 41 -8.24 -18.71 -6.24
C SER A 41 -9.68 -19.07 -6.63
N HIS A 42 -9.88 -20.11 -7.43
CA HIS A 42 -11.21 -20.51 -7.90
C HIS A 42 -12.03 -21.06 -6.72
N TRP A 43 -11.39 -21.79 -5.81
CA TRP A 43 -12.02 -22.29 -4.60
C TRP A 43 -12.45 -21.16 -3.65
N VAL A 44 -11.59 -20.14 -3.52
CA VAL A 44 -11.92 -18.96 -2.69
C VAL A 44 -13.16 -18.25 -3.25
N ILE A 45 -13.27 -18.11 -4.58
CA ILE A 45 -14.44 -17.52 -5.23
C ILE A 45 -15.69 -18.39 -5.04
N THR A 46 -15.58 -19.71 -5.22
CA THR A 46 -16.71 -20.63 -5.02
C THR A 46 -17.20 -20.64 -3.58
N ALA A 47 -16.29 -20.47 -2.61
CA ALA A 47 -16.62 -20.34 -1.19
C ALA A 47 -17.24 -18.98 -0.83
N GLY A 48 -17.40 -18.06 -1.80
CA GLY A 48 -17.91 -16.71 -1.57
C GLY A 48 -16.88 -15.76 -0.93
N GLY A 49 -15.61 -16.17 -0.86
CA GLY A 49 -14.50 -15.34 -0.42
C GLY A 49 -13.93 -14.49 -1.56
N MET A 50 -13.19 -13.45 -1.19
CA MET A 50 -12.40 -12.67 -2.14
C MET A 50 -10.98 -13.24 -2.17
N PRO A 51 -10.49 -13.70 -3.33
CA PRO A 51 -9.10 -14.13 -3.47
C PRO A 51 -8.14 -13.03 -3.01
N PRO A 52 -6.99 -13.40 -2.43
CA PRO A 52 -5.97 -12.43 -2.08
C PRO A 52 -5.55 -11.64 -3.32
N LEU A 53 -5.30 -10.34 -3.14
CA LEU A 53 -4.88 -9.46 -4.22
C LEU A 53 -3.42 -9.82 -4.60
N GLU A 54 -3.25 -10.52 -5.71
CA GLU A 54 -1.94 -10.92 -6.22
C GLU A 54 -1.38 -9.84 -7.17
N PHE A 55 -0.32 -9.15 -6.75
CA PHE A 55 0.38 -8.16 -7.58
C PHE A 55 1.34 -8.83 -8.58
N GLU A 56 0.82 -9.65 -9.49
CA GLU A 56 1.66 -10.42 -10.43
C GLU A 56 2.56 -9.52 -11.30
N TRP A 57 2.08 -8.34 -11.69
CA TRP A 57 2.84 -7.41 -12.50
C TRP A 57 4.04 -6.83 -11.72
N GLU A 58 3.85 -6.56 -10.43
CA GLU A 58 4.88 -6.05 -9.53
C GLU A 58 5.94 -7.12 -9.26
N ARG A 59 5.50 -8.38 -9.02
CA ARG A 59 6.42 -9.52 -8.89
C ARG A 59 7.25 -9.74 -10.15
N LYS A 60 6.61 -9.70 -11.33
CA LYS A 60 7.31 -9.86 -12.62
C LYS A 60 8.35 -8.75 -12.81
N ARG A 61 7.99 -7.51 -12.52
CA ARG A 61 8.90 -6.36 -12.60
C ARG A 61 10.07 -6.48 -11.63
N SER A 62 9.82 -6.88 -10.39
CA SER A 62 10.86 -7.12 -9.38
C SER A 62 11.84 -8.23 -9.81
N ALA A 63 11.32 -9.36 -10.29
CA ALA A 63 12.13 -10.47 -10.77
C ALA A 63 13.01 -10.08 -11.98
N GLN A 64 12.51 -9.21 -12.87
CA GLN A 64 13.30 -8.70 -14.00
C GLN A 64 14.43 -7.78 -13.53
N ARG A 65 14.16 -6.89 -12.56
CA ARG A 65 15.18 -6.04 -11.95
C ARG A 65 16.27 -6.85 -11.24
N GLU A 66 15.89 -7.90 -10.51
CA GLU A 66 16.83 -8.81 -9.85
C GLU A 66 17.73 -9.54 -10.86
N ARG A 67 17.15 -10.04 -11.95
CA ARG A 67 17.91 -10.67 -13.04
C ARG A 67 18.88 -9.69 -13.70
N PHE A 68 18.47 -8.44 -13.92
CA PHE A 68 19.35 -7.42 -14.46
C PHE A 68 20.50 -7.10 -13.48
N GLY A 69 20.22 -7.04 -12.17
CA GLY A 69 21.27 -6.90 -11.16
C GLY A 69 22.28 -8.05 -11.14
N THR A 70 21.80 -9.29 -11.31
CA THR A 70 22.63 -10.50 -11.28
C THR A 70 23.45 -10.69 -12.57
N TYR A 71 22.83 -10.52 -13.73
CA TYR A 71 23.40 -10.91 -15.03
C TYR A 71 23.72 -9.71 -15.94
N GLY A 72 23.34 -8.48 -15.56
CA GLY A 72 23.53 -7.27 -16.36
C GLY A 72 22.84 -7.34 -17.72
N LEU A 73 23.48 -6.76 -18.74
CA LEU A 73 22.97 -6.73 -20.12
C LEU A 73 22.81 -8.13 -20.75
N LYS A 74 23.51 -9.16 -20.24
CA LYS A 74 23.38 -10.54 -20.73
C LYS A 74 22.02 -11.15 -20.39
N SER A 75 21.28 -10.56 -19.46
CA SER A 75 19.91 -10.98 -19.10
C SER A 75 18.88 -10.78 -20.20
N GLY A 76 19.18 -9.94 -21.20
CA GLY A 76 18.20 -9.52 -22.22
C GLY A 76 17.07 -8.63 -21.67
N VAL A 77 17.19 -8.14 -20.43
CA VAL A 77 16.25 -7.20 -19.83
C VAL A 77 16.61 -5.78 -20.26
N ASP A 78 15.60 -5.01 -20.68
CA ASP A 78 15.74 -3.60 -21.04
C ASP A 78 16.10 -2.77 -19.79
N PRO A 79 17.22 -2.00 -19.78
CA PRO A 79 17.61 -1.18 -18.64
C PRO A 79 16.59 -0.12 -18.21
N SER A 80 15.67 0.28 -19.11
CA SER A 80 14.62 1.25 -18.80
C SER A 80 13.74 0.81 -17.61
N ILE A 81 13.58 -0.51 -17.42
CA ILE A 81 12.73 -1.07 -16.36
C ILE A 81 13.26 -0.82 -14.95
N CYS A 82 14.56 -0.54 -14.82
CA CYS A 82 15.20 -0.30 -13.54
C CYS A 82 14.83 1.06 -12.95
N TRP A 83 14.38 1.99 -13.78
CA TRP A 83 13.98 3.32 -13.34
C TRP A 83 12.47 3.34 -13.04
N PRO A 84 12.02 4.17 -12.09
CA PRO A 84 10.60 4.39 -11.85
C PRO A 84 9.95 5.05 -13.06
N THR A 85 8.66 4.80 -13.25
CA THR A 85 7.88 5.51 -14.27
C THR A 85 7.59 6.95 -13.83
N VAL A 86 7.15 7.78 -14.78
CA VAL A 86 6.74 9.16 -14.49
C VAL A 86 5.56 9.16 -13.51
N GLU A 87 4.59 8.27 -13.72
CA GLU A 87 3.42 8.10 -12.83
C GLU A 87 3.86 7.75 -11.39
N GLU A 88 4.76 6.78 -11.22
CA GLU A 88 5.30 6.40 -9.91
C GLU A 88 6.02 7.57 -9.23
N THR A 89 6.78 8.34 -10.01
CA THR A 89 7.51 9.52 -9.50
C THR A 89 6.55 10.62 -9.04
N GLU A 90 5.49 10.88 -9.81
CA GLU A 90 4.46 11.86 -9.47
C GLU A 90 3.66 11.43 -8.24
N GLU A 91 3.31 10.16 -8.13
CA GLU A 91 2.65 9.58 -6.96
C GLU A 91 3.51 9.75 -5.70
N GLU A 92 4.80 9.41 -5.75
CA GLU A 92 5.73 9.60 -4.64
C GLU A 92 5.87 11.07 -4.22
N GLN A 93 5.94 11.99 -5.19
CA GLN A 93 6.00 13.42 -4.92
C GLN A 93 4.68 13.94 -4.33
N ALA A 94 3.54 13.44 -4.79
CA ALA A 94 2.21 13.83 -4.29
C ALA A 94 1.97 13.40 -2.85
N VAL A 95 2.59 12.32 -2.37
CA VAL A 95 2.54 11.92 -0.95
C VAL A 95 3.07 13.04 -0.05
N GLY A 96 4.01 13.87 -0.53
CA GLY A 96 4.47 15.06 0.17
C GLY A 96 5.13 14.79 1.52
N LEU A 97 5.66 13.56 1.71
CA LEU A 97 6.31 13.14 2.96
C LEU A 97 7.57 13.94 3.23
N TYR A 98 8.36 14.20 2.18
CA TYR A 98 9.59 14.96 2.26
C TYR A 98 9.34 16.42 1.88
N ARG A 99 10.08 17.31 2.56
CA ARG A 99 10.06 18.76 2.30
C ARG A 99 11.47 19.24 2.06
N GLU A 100 11.57 20.34 1.33
CA GLU A 100 12.84 21.02 1.12
C GLU A 100 13.41 21.55 2.44
N TYR A 101 14.70 21.28 2.66
CA TYR A 101 15.42 21.67 3.87
C TYR A 101 15.29 23.17 4.16
N ASP A 102 15.48 24.01 3.14
CA ASP A 102 15.46 25.46 3.28
C ASP A 102 14.07 26.00 3.66
N ALA A 103 12.99 25.35 3.22
CA ALA A 103 11.64 25.68 3.66
C ALA A 103 11.47 25.39 5.15
N CYS A 104 11.84 24.19 5.60
CA CYS A 104 11.74 23.79 7.01
C CYS A 104 12.58 24.69 7.94
N VAL A 105 13.79 25.06 7.54
CA VAL A 105 14.66 25.94 8.34
C VAL A 105 14.04 27.34 8.47
N ARG A 106 13.47 27.89 7.38
CA ARG A 106 12.79 29.19 7.42
C ARG A 106 11.57 29.17 8.33
N GLU A 107 10.73 28.14 8.22
CA GLU A 107 9.57 27.96 9.09
C GLU A 107 9.97 27.86 10.57
N MET A 108 11.00 27.06 10.87
CA MET A 108 11.51 26.89 12.23
C MET A 108 12.05 28.20 12.81
N LYS A 109 12.80 28.99 12.02
CA LYS A 109 13.28 30.33 12.43
C LYS A 109 12.09 31.27 12.71
N ALA A 110 11.10 31.30 11.82
CA ALA A 110 9.91 32.14 11.98
C ALA A 110 9.10 31.75 13.23
N LEU A 111 8.93 30.45 13.51
CA LEU A 111 8.24 29.96 14.70
C LEU A 111 8.98 30.35 15.98
N LYS A 112 10.31 30.21 16.01
CA LYS A 112 11.14 30.65 17.14
C LYS A 112 10.99 32.15 17.41
N GLN A 113 10.93 32.96 16.35
CA GLN A 113 10.80 34.41 16.47
C GLN A 113 9.40 34.82 16.99
N LYS A 114 8.33 34.19 16.47
CA LYS A 114 6.95 34.38 16.95
C LYS A 114 6.80 33.95 18.42
N GLY A 115 7.39 32.81 18.79
CA GLY A 115 7.39 32.32 20.17
C GLY A 115 8.10 33.26 21.15
N ARG A 116 9.20 33.90 20.72
CA ARG A 116 9.89 34.93 21.50
C ARG A 116 9.05 36.20 21.68
N LEU A 117 8.36 36.65 20.63
CA LEU A 117 7.52 37.84 20.67
C LEU A 117 6.31 37.65 21.59
N LYS A 118 5.64 36.49 21.51
CA LYS A 118 4.48 36.14 22.36
C LYS A 118 4.83 35.97 23.84
N ARG A 119 6.10 35.73 24.17
CA ARG A 119 6.61 35.55 25.55
C ARG A 119 7.17 36.84 26.15
N ARG A 120 7.23 37.95 25.40
CA ARG A 120 7.51 39.27 25.99
C ARG A 120 6.22 39.80 26.64
N PRO A 121 6.26 40.23 27.91
CA PRO A 121 5.11 40.79 28.61
C PRO A 121 4.64 42.10 27.97
#